data_AF-A0A818QUB5-F1
#
_entry.id   AF-A0A818QUB5-F1
#
_cell.length_a   1.000
_cell.length_b   1.000
_cell.length_c   1.000
_cell.angle_alpha   90.00
_cell.angle_beta   90.00
_cell.angle_gamma   90.00
#
_symmetry.space_group_name_H-M   'P 1'
#
loop_
_entity.id
_entity.type
_entity.pdbx_description
1 polymer ?
#
loop_
_entity_poly.entity_id
_entity_poly.type
_entity_poly.pdbx_seq_one_letter_code
_entity_poly.pdbx_strand_id
1 'polypeptide(L)'
;MLHYSNKLKYQECEGEASIQNALEMGLQTLKHMPKYSSREMLFVLGCLTTCDPANILQTLKICKENEIRCSVISLSAEVRVFRKLCVDTKGIFHVIMDSSHFQELLQFHS
;
A
#
# COMPACT_ATOMS: atom_id res chain seq x y z
N MET A 1 -22.29 -8.78 14.29
CA MET A 1 -21.70 -8.85 12.95
C MET A 1 -22.27 -7.80 11.98
N LEU A 2 -23.59 -7.52 11.98
CA LEU A 2 -24.21 -6.50 11.11
C LEU A 2 -23.92 -5.03 11.49
N HIS A 3 -23.42 -4.74 12.70
CA HIS A 3 -23.17 -3.36 13.15
C HIS A 3 -21.89 -2.73 12.58
N TYR A 4 -20.92 -3.52 12.11
CA TYR A 4 -19.64 -3.00 11.57
C TYR A 4 -19.76 -2.54 10.11
N SER A 5 -20.59 -3.21 9.30
CA SER A 5 -20.77 -2.89 7.87
C SER A 5 -21.46 -1.55 7.61
N ASN A 6 -22.23 -1.02 8.56
CA ASN A 6 -22.90 0.27 8.38
C ASN A 6 -21.99 1.47 8.67
N LYS A 7 -20.93 1.31 9.46
CA LYS A 7 -20.04 2.45 9.80
C LYS A 7 -19.20 2.91 8.61
N LEU A 8 -18.82 1.97 7.74
CA LEU A 8 -18.06 2.25 6.50
C LEU A 8 -18.91 2.87 5.38
N LYS A 9 -20.25 2.76 5.44
CA LYS A 9 -21.14 3.37 4.43
C LYS A 9 -21.29 4.88 4.58
N TYR A 10 -20.95 5.44 5.74
CA TYR A 10 -21.17 6.85 6.10
C TYR A 10 -19.89 7.58 6.49
N GLN A 11 -18.72 7.00 6.21
CA GLN A 11 -17.44 7.66 6.48
C GLN A 11 -16.96 8.31 5.18
N GLU A 12 -17.11 9.62 5.09
CA GLU A 12 -16.61 10.38 3.96
C GLU A 12 -15.07 10.28 3.90
N CYS A 13 -14.54 9.97 2.71
CA CYS A 13 -13.11 9.98 2.47
C CYS A 13 -12.68 11.42 2.18
N GLU A 14 -12.30 12.14 3.23
CA GLU A 14 -11.80 13.51 3.11
C GLU A 14 -10.27 13.56 3.16
N GLY A 15 -9.70 14.61 2.56
CA GLY A 15 -8.26 14.87 2.55
C GLY A 15 -7.50 14.15 1.44
N GLU A 16 -6.18 14.23 1.53
CA GLU A 16 -5.25 13.64 0.55
C GLU A 16 -4.56 12.41 1.15
N ALA A 17 -4.26 11.42 0.31
CA ALA A 17 -3.56 10.22 0.73
C ALA A 17 -2.09 10.53 1.07
N SER A 18 -1.55 9.90 2.12
CA SER A 18 -0.11 9.92 2.44
C SER A 18 0.44 8.49 2.51
N ILE A 19 1.25 8.13 1.52
CA ILE A 19 1.94 6.84 1.49
C ILE A 19 3.10 6.82 2.49
N GLN A 20 3.76 7.95 2.73
CA GLN A 20 4.81 8.03 3.73
C GLN A 20 4.29 7.59 5.10
N ASN A 21 3.20 8.19 5.58
CA ASN A 21 2.65 7.86 6.89
C ASN A 21 2.22 6.40 6.97
N ALA A 22 1.61 5.86 5.91
CA ALA A 22 1.20 4.47 5.86
C ALA A 22 2.40 3.50 5.92
N LEU A 23 3.48 3.80 5.18
CA LEU A 23 4.73 3.03 5.23
C LEU A 23 5.40 3.12 6.61
N GLU A 24 5.43 4.30 7.23
CA GLU A 24 6.03 4.49 8.55
C GLU A 24 5.27 3.71 9.63
N MET A 25 3.93 3.73 9.60
CA MET A 25 3.10 2.92 10.48
C MET A 25 3.36 1.42 10.28
N GLY A 26 3.32 0.94 9.04
CA GLY A 26 3.58 -0.47 8.74
C GLY A 26 5.00 -0.91 9.11
N LEU A 27 5.99 -0.05 8.87
CA LEU A 27 7.38 -0.27 9.27
C LEU A 27 7.50 -0.41 10.79
N GLN A 28 6.86 0.45 11.58
CA GLN A 28 6.90 0.37 13.04
C GLN A 28 6.36 -0.96 13.54
N THR A 29 5.32 -1.50 12.89
CA THR A 29 4.77 -2.82 13.21
C THR A 29 5.68 -3.96 12.75
N LEU A 30 6.12 -3.94 11.49
CA LEU A 30 6.80 -5.08 10.86
C LEU A 30 8.28 -5.19 11.20
N LYS A 31 8.96 -4.11 11.61
CA LYS A 31 10.40 -4.14 11.94
C LYS A 31 10.74 -5.04 13.13
N HIS A 32 9.76 -5.33 13.99
CA HIS A 32 9.93 -6.19 15.16
C HIS A 32 9.68 -7.68 14.86
N MET A 33 9.18 -7.98 13.66
CA MET A 33 8.95 -9.37 13.26
C MET A 33 10.28 -10.08 13.02
N PRO A 34 10.39 -11.38 13.34
CA PRO A 34 11.62 -12.14 13.14
C PRO A 34 12.05 -12.17 11.66
N LYS A 35 13.36 -12.21 11.40
CA LYS A 35 13.91 -12.21 10.03
C LYS A 35 13.46 -13.39 9.16
N TYR A 36 13.06 -14.50 9.77
CA TYR A 36 12.55 -15.67 9.05
C TYR A 36 11.06 -15.56 8.69
N SER A 37 10.38 -14.50 9.12
CA SER A 37 8.99 -14.22 8.74
C SER A 37 8.95 -13.29 7.53
N SER A 38 7.95 -13.48 6.67
CA SER A 38 7.67 -12.51 5.61
C SER A 38 7.15 -11.22 6.22
N ARG A 39 7.59 -10.09 5.67
CA ARG A 39 7.15 -8.75 6.05
C ARG A 39 6.59 -8.10 4.81
N GLU A 40 5.28 -7.91 4.78
CA GLU A 40 4.57 -7.54 3.57
C GLU A 40 3.56 -6.43 3.84
N MET A 41 3.44 -5.51 2.88
CA MET A 41 2.40 -4.50 2.85
C MET A 41 1.73 -4.52 1.48
N LEU A 42 0.39 -4.58 1.48
CA LEU A 42 -0.43 -4.44 0.28
C LEU A 42 -1.19 -3.12 0.35
N PHE A 43 -1.00 -2.26 -0.64
CA PHE A 43 -1.70 -0.98 -0.76
C PHE A 43 -2.78 -1.09 -1.83
N VAL A 44 -3.99 -0.59 -1.52
CA VAL A 44 -5.08 -0.42 -2.50
C VAL A 44 -5.34 1.07 -2.64
N LEU A 45 -5.01 1.64 -3.81
CA LEU A 45 -4.97 3.09 -4.02
C LEU A 45 -5.97 3.56 -5.08
N GLY A 46 -6.88 4.43 -4.66
CA GLY A 46 -7.77 5.20 -5.53
C GLY A 46 -7.22 6.56 -5.96
N CYS A 47 -6.05 6.96 -5.44
CA CYS A 47 -5.41 8.25 -5.73
C CYS A 47 -4.27 8.12 -6.77
N LEU A 48 -4.00 9.21 -7.48
CA LEU A 48 -2.85 9.34 -8.40
C LEU A 48 -1.70 10.15 -7.78
N THR A 49 -1.97 10.79 -6.65
CA THR A 49 -1.05 11.66 -5.91
C THR A 49 -0.93 11.16 -4.49
N THR A 50 0.19 11.53 -3.86
CA THR A 50 0.42 11.37 -2.42
C THR A 50 0.90 12.71 -1.90
N CYS A 51 0.37 13.12 -0.75
CA CYS A 51 0.73 14.36 -0.08
C CYS A 51 1.47 14.00 1.20
N ASP A 52 2.79 13.93 1.08
CA ASP A 52 3.67 13.47 2.14
C ASP A 52 4.43 14.65 2.77
N PRO A 53 4.59 14.67 4.11
CA PRO A 53 5.25 15.79 4.80
C PRO A 53 6.76 15.88 4.56
N ALA A 54 7.40 14.79 4.10
CA ALA A 54 8.83 14.76 3.83
C ALA A 54 9.16 14.00 2.53
N ASN A 55 10.46 13.78 2.28
CA ASN A 55 10.92 13.08 1.10
C ASN A 55 10.65 11.57 1.21
N ILE A 56 9.56 11.12 0.58
CA ILE A 56 9.15 9.70 0.50
C ILE A 56 10.27 8.76 0.03
N LEU A 57 11.22 9.20 -0.81
CA LEU A 57 12.32 8.34 -1.27
C LEU A 57 13.20 7.84 -0.12
N GLN A 58 13.30 8.58 0.98
CA GLN A 58 14.00 8.13 2.18
C GLN A 58 13.22 7.00 2.88
N THR A 59 11.90 7.15 3.02
CA THR A 59 11.01 6.12 3.59
C THR A 59 11.06 4.83 2.77
N LEU A 60 11.04 4.92 1.43
CA LEU A 60 11.22 3.77 0.53
C LEU A 60 12.52 3.02 0.81
N LYS A 61 13.62 3.76 1.00
CA LYS A 61 14.93 3.19 1.29
C LYS A 61 14.90 2.44 2.63
N ILE A 62 14.28 3.01 3.66
CA ILE A 62 14.15 2.37 4.97
C ILE A 62 13.33 1.08 4.87
N CYS A 63 12.22 1.07 4.12
CA CYS A 63 11.44 -0.15 3.89
C CYS A 63 12.27 -1.24 3.21
N LYS A 64 13.07 -0.88 2.21
CA LYS A 64 14.00 -1.80 1.53
C LYS A 64 15.07 -2.34 2.48
N GLU A 65 15.69 -1.49 3.29
CA GLU A 65 16.70 -1.90 4.29
C GLU A 65 16.13 -2.83 5.36
N ASN A 66 14.83 -2.70 5.66
CA ASN A 66 14.10 -3.58 6.55
C ASN A 66 13.48 -4.80 5.83
N GLU A 67 13.81 -5.04 4.56
CA GLU A 67 13.32 -6.15 3.73
C GLU A 67 11.78 -6.32 3.79
N ILE A 68 11.06 -5.19 3.81
CA ILE A 68 9.59 -5.20 3.75
C ILE A 68 9.19 -5.15 2.28
N ARG A 69 8.45 -6.17 1.84
CA ARG A 69 7.91 -6.26 0.47
C ARG A 69 6.63 -5.43 0.37
N CYS A 70 6.60 -4.45 -0.53
CA CYS A 70 5.43 -3.59 -0.70
C CYS A 70 4.83 -3.78 -2.10
N SER A 71 3.58 -4.21 -2.16
CA SER A 71 2.81 -4.35 -3.40
C SER A 71 1.67 -3.34 -3.44
N VAL A 72 1.28 -2.92 -4.65
CA VAL A 72 0.25 -1.89 -4.86
C VAL A 72 -0.74 -2.37 -5.91
N ILE A 73 -2.02 -2.22 -5.61
CA ILE A 73 -3.13 -2.32 -6.55
C ILE A 73 -3.70 -0.90 -6.71
N SER A 74 -3.61 -0.32 -7.90
CA SER A 74 -4.09 1.04 -8.20
C SER A 74 -5.33 1.02 -9.07
N LEU A 75 -6.29 1.92 -8.81
CA LEU A 75 -7.59 1.94 -9.49
C LEU A 75 -7.54 2.28 -10.97
N SER A 76 -6.61 3.12 -11.43
CA SER A 76 -6.73 3.67 -12.79
C SER A 76 -5.42 3.85 -13.53
N ALA A 77 -4.39 4.39 -12.89
CA ALA A 77 -3.15 4.68 -13.58
C ALA A 77 -1.95 4.35 -12.72
N GLU A 78 -0.85 4.12 -13.43
CA GLU A 78 0.43 3.94 -12.80
C GLU A 78 1.00 5.27 -12.31
N VAL A 79 1.43 5.29 -11.06
CA VAL A 79 2.15 6.41 -10.48
C VAL A 79 3.60 6.01 -10.26
N ARG A 80 4.53 6.81 -10.82
CA ARG A 80 5.97 6.51 -10.83
C ARG A 80 6.53 6.20 -9.43
N VAL A 81 6.12 6.95 -8.41
CA VAL A 81 6.63 6.75 -7.03
C VAL A 81 6.16 5.42 -6.44
N PHE A 82 4.91 5.01 -6.72
CA PHE A 82 4.37 3.73 -6.26
C PHE A 82 5.01 2.55 -7.02
N ARG A 83 5.27 2.69 -8.33
CA ARG A 83 6.04 1.68 -9.06
C ARG A 83 7.47 1.55 -8.49
N LYS A 84 8.12 2.68 -8.18
CA LYS A 84 9.47 2.68 -7.57
C LYS A 84 9.47 1.92 -6.24
N LEU A 85 8.47 2.14 -5.39
CA LEU A 85 8.28 1.40 -4.15
C LEU A 85 8.25 -0.11 -4.41
N CYS A 86 7.38 -0.58 -5.30
CA CYS A 86 7.25 -2.01 -5.59
C CYS A 86 8.55 -2.61 -6.13
N VAL A 87 9.20 -1.95 -7.08
CA VAL A 87 10.47 -2.43 -7.66
C VAL A 87 11.58 -2.49 -6.61
N ASP A 88 11.75 -1.45 -5.79
CA ASP A 88 12.81 -1.39 -4.79
C ASP A 88 12.63 -2.41 -3.66
N THR A 89 11.38 -2.74 -3.34
CA THR A 89 11.00 -3.67 -2.27
C THR A 89 10.66 -5.07 -2.77
N LYS A 90 10.85 -5.35 -4.07
CA LYS A 90 10.54 -6.64 -4.71
C LYS A 90 9.04 -7.04 -4.61
N GLY A 91 8.15 -6.05 -4.52
CA GLY A 91 6.71 -6.24 -4.65
C GLY A 91 6.22 -6.03 -6.08
N ILE A 92 4.90 -6.04 -6.25
CA ILE A 92 4.25 -6.00 -7.56
C ILE A 92 3.28 -4.81 -7.62
N PHE A 93 3.23 -4.14 -8.78
CA PHE A 93 2.31 -3.04 -9.05
C PHE A 93 1.29 -3.46 -10.10
N HIS A 94 0.01 -3.38 -9.75
CA HIS A 94 -1.12 -3.68 -10.63
C HIS A 94 -2.01 -2.46 -10.84
N VAL A 95 -2.61 -2.38 -12.03
CA VAL A 95 -3.66 -1.41 -12.36
C VAL A 95 -4.96 -2.18 -12.57
N ILE A 96 -6.02 -1.79 -11.87
CA ILE A 96 -7.35 -2.38 -11.99
C ILE A 96 -7.93 -2.03 -13.35
N MET A 97 -8.57 -3.03 -13.99
CA MET A 97 -9.25 -2.85 -15.28
C MET A 97 -10.77 -2.80 -15.07
N ASP A 98 -11.28 -3.68 -14.21
CA ASP A 98 -12.68 -3.76 -13.81
C ASP A 98 -12.79 -4.43 -12.43
N SER A 99 -14.02 -4.61 -11.94
CA SER A 99 -14.29 -5.21 -10.64
C SER A 99 -13.90 -6.69 -10.56
N SER A 100 -13.95 -7.45 -11.66
CA SER A 100 -13.52 -8.85 -11.70
C SER A 100 -12.01 -8.92 -11.54
N HIS A 101 -11.28 -8.12 -12.32
CA HIS A 101 -9.82 -8.02 -12.23
C HIS A 101 -9.39 -7.62 -10.82
N PHE A 102 -10.10 -6.70 -10.16
CA PHE A 102 -9.79 -6.36 -8.77
C PHE A 102 -9.90 -7.57 -7.82
N GLN A 103 -10.93 -8.41 -7.95
CA GLN A 103 -11.06 -9.62 -7.13
C GLN A 103 -9.95 -10.63 -7.41
N GLU A 104 -9.57 -10.82 -8.67
CA GLU A 104 -8.45 -11.67 -9.06
C GLU A 104 -7.12 -11.20 -8.44
N LEU A 105 -6.88 -9.89 -8.45
CA LEU A 105 -5.67 -9.30 -7.84
C LEU A 105 -5.65 -9.47 -6.32
N LEU A 106 -6.80 -9.34 -5.64
CA LEU A 106 -6.89 -9.64 -4.21
C LEU A 106 -6.59 -11.11 -3.93
N GLN A 107 -7.12 -12.02 -4.73
CA GLN A 107 -6.87 -13.45 -4.60
C GLN A 107 -5.40 -13.81 -4.86
N PHE A 108 -4.76 -13.15 -5.83
CA PHE A 108 -3.33 -13.33 -6.11
C PHE A 108 -2.43 -12.94 -4.92
N HIS A 109 -2.86 -11.99 -4.09
CA HIS A 109 -2.14 -11.52 -2.91
C HIS A 109 -2.60 -12.14 -1.57
N SER A 110 -3.53 -13.11 -1.61
CA SER A 110 -4.08 -13.79 -0.43
C SER A 110 -3.20 -14.92 0.11
#